data_AF-A0A7V9KX19-F1
#
_entry.id   AF-A0A7V9KX19-F1
#
_cell.length_a   1.000
_cell.length_b   1.000
_cell.length_c   1.000
_cell.angle_alpha   90.00
_cell.angle_beta   90.00
_cell.angle_gamma   90.00
#
_symmetry.space_group_name_H-M   'P 1'
#
loop_
_entity.id
_entity.type
_entity.pdbx_description
1 polymer ?
#
loop_
_entity_poly.entity_id
_entity_poly.type
_entity_poly.pdbx_seq_one_letter_code
_entity_poly.pdbx_strand_id
1 'polypeptide(L)'
;GLGLDAELVRRVDALGRESGRRPGDLAFVATLARLLAAHGGRFEETLTILGRGRAAFALVANGDPYSYVGPLPIHVAPDARFELGLDLVAPTRLRMRQFPRVLFWLLARPSHTHVPWITHIHDADEIRIECDGPTPLQVDGEDLGDVTDAHFETERGVLNVLVG
;
A
#
# COMPACT_ATOMS: atom_id res chain seq x y z
N GLY A 1 -4.71 -2.21 1.01
CA GLY A 1 -3.55 -2.71 0.26
C GLY A 1 -3.63 -4.21 0.06
N LEU A 2 -2.99 -4.73 -1.00
CA LEU A 2 -2.81 -6.17 -1.24
C LEU A 2 -1.33 -6.57 -1.17
N GLY A 3 -1.07 -7.76 -0.64
CA GLY A 3 0.25 -8.39 -0.60
C GLY A 3 1.12 -7.82 0.50
N LEU A 4 2.30 -7.29 0.13
CA LEU A 4 3.32 -6.81 1.08
C LEU A 4 2.77 -5.88 2.16
N ASP A 5 1.89 -4.96 1.77
CA ASP A 5 1.30 -3.97 2.66
C ASP A 5 0.41 -4.61 3.73
N ALA A 6 -0.46 -5.54 3.31
CA ALA A 6 -1.31 -6.30 4.24
C ALA A 6 -0.48 -7.25 5.12
N GLU A 7 0.54 -7.89 4.56
CA GLU A 7 1.46 -8.74 5.33
C GLU A 7 2.27 -7.94 6.37
N LEU A 8 2.63 -6.69 6.03
CA LEU A 8 3.29 -5.76 6.92
C LEU A 8 2.35 -5.30 8.03
N VAL A 9 1.12 -4.89 7.70
CA VAL A 9 0.08 -4.53 8.69
C VAL A 9 -0.15 -5.70 9.65
N ARG A 10 -0.36 -6.93 9.15
CA ARG A 10 -0.52 -8.13 9.98
C ARG A 10 0.61 -8.31 10.99
N ARG A 11 1.86 -8.18 10.54
CA ARG A 11 3.03 -8.34 11.42
C ARG A 11 3.20 -7.20 12.41
N VAL A 12 2.92 -5.96 11.99
CA VAL A 12 3.00 -4.79 12.85
C VAL A 12 1.91 -4.87 13.92
N ASP A 13 0.68 -5.20 13.57
CA ASP A 13 -0.41 -5.38 14.53
C ASP A 13 -0.14 -6.49 15.54
N ALA A 14 0.47 -7.61 15.10
CA ALA A 14 0.89 -8.66 16.02
C ALA A 14 1.86 -8.15 17.11
N LEU A 15 2.81 -7.27 16.75
CA LEU A 15 3.72 -6.63 17.71
C LEU A 15 3.01 -5.62 18.62
N GLY A 16 1.99 -4.94 18.11
CA GLY A 16 1.20 -3.96 18.86
C GLY A 16 0.30 -4.60 19.92
N ARG A 17 -0.30 -5.76 19.61
CA ARG A 17 -1.16 -6.51 20.54
C ARG A 17 -0.41 -7.00 21.78
N GLU A 18 0.88 -7.31 21.66
CA GLU A 18 1.72 -7.71 22.80
C GLU A 18 2.04 -6.55 23.76
N SER A 19 2.10 -5.31 23.24
CA SER A 19 2.49 -4.12 24.02
C SER A 19 1.34 -3.19 24.37
N GLY A 20 0.14 -3.41 23.81
CA GLY A 20 -1.03 -2.54 23.97
C GLY A 20 -0.88 -1.16 23.33
N ARG A 21 0.18 -0.92 22.53
CA ARG A 21 0.48 0.36 21.88
C ARG A 21 0.70 0.15 20.39
N ARG A 22 0.29 1.12 19.57
CA ARG A 22 0.64 1.14 18.14
C ARG A 22 2.18 1.13 18.01
N PRO A 23 2.77 0.20 17.25
CA PRO A 23 4.21 0.15 17.05
C PRO A 23 4.72 1.43 16.40
N GLY A 24 5.86 1.93 16.87
CA GLY A 24 6.50 3.14 16.32
C GLY A 24 7.25 2.88 15.01
N ASP A 25 7.77 3.96 14.42
CA ASP A 25 8.35 3.98 13.07
C ASP A 25 9.49 3.00 12.87
N LEU A 26 10.34 2.85 13.89
CA LEU A 26 11.44 1.89 13.89
C LEU A 26 10.93 0.45 13.80
N ALA A 27 9.83 0.11 14.48
CA ALA A 27 9.26 -1.23 14.43
C ALA A 27 8.67 -1.53 13.04
N PHE A 28 8.01 -0.55 12.42
CA PHE A 28 7.52 -0.67 11.05
C PHE A 28 8.66 -0.89 10.05
N VAL A 29 9.68 -0.02 10.06
CA VAL A 29 10.86 -0.11 9.18
C VAL A 29 11.61 -1.44 9.39
N ALA A 30 11.81 -1.85 10.64
CA ALA A 30 12.48 -3.12 10.95
C ALA A 30 11.65 -4.34 10.51
N THR A 31 10.32 -4.26 10.56
CA THR A 31 9.43 -5.33 10.10
C THR A 31 9.48 -5.44 8.58
N LEU A 32 9.39 -4.32 7.86
CA LEU A 32 9.50 -4.28 6.40
C LEU A 32 10.88 -4.77 5.91
N ALA A 33 11.97 -4.40 6.58
CA ALA A 33 13.31 -4.88 6.27
C ALA A 33 13.44 -6.40 6.49
N ARG A 34 12.88 -6.94 7.59
CA ARG A 34 12.85 -8.38 7.86
C ARG A 34 12.03 -9.14 6.82
N LEU A 35 10.91 -8.55 6.41
CA LEU A 35 10.06 -9.04 5.33
C LEU A 35 10.81 -9.15 4.00
N LEU A 36 11.50 -8.09 3.60
CA LEU A 36 12.36 -8.10 2.42
C LEU A 36 13.45 -9.18 2.52
N ALA A 37 14.09 -9.32 3.68
CA ALA A 37 15.14 -10.31 3.89
C ALA A 37 14.60 -11.75 3.79
N ALA A 38 13.43 -12.02 4.38
CA ALA A 38 12.77 -13.33 4.31
C ALA A 38 12.42 -13.75 2.88
N HIS A 39 12.16 -12.79 2.00
CA HIS A 39 11.91 -13.00 0.58
C HIS A 39 13.20 -12.95 -0.28
N GLY A 40 14.36 -13.24 0.31
CA GLY A 40 15.64 -13.24 -0.41
C GLY A 40 16.07 -11.86 -0.91
N GLY A 41 15.60 -10.80 -0.26
CA GLY A 41 15.91 -9.41 -0.61
C GLY A 41 15.14 -8.87 -1.82
N ARG A 42 14.09 -9.56 -2.28
CA ARG A 42 13.25 -9.12 -3.41
C ARG A 42 11.80 -9.56 -3.25
N PHE A 43 10.88 -8.69 -3.62
CA PHE A 43 9.50 -9.10 -3.94
C PHE A 43 9.36 -9.24 -5.44
N GLU A 44 8.89 -10.41 -5.86
CA GLU A 44 8.57 -10.73 -7.25
C GLU A 44 7.13 -10.31 -7.56
N GLU A 45 6.86 -10.15 -8.85
CA GLU A 45 5.52 -9.89 -9.36
C GLU A 45 4.60 -11.09 -9.08
N THR A 46 3.56 -10.89 -8.29
CA THR A 46 2.57 -11.92 -7.92
C THR A 46 1.13 -11.47 -8.16
N LEU A 47 0.95 -10.22 -8.58
CA LEU A 47 -0.33 -9.61 -8.89
C LEU A 47 -0.39 -9.23 -10.37
N THR A 48 -1.59 -9.28 -10.93
CA THR A 48 -1.92 -8.74 -12.25
C THR A 48 -2.96 -7.63 -12.08
N ILE A 49 -2.58 -6.40 -12.39
CA ILE A 49 -3.50 -5.26 -12.45
C ILE A 49 -4.10 -5.23 -13.85
N LEU A 50 -5.40 -5.45 -13.95
CA LEU A 50 -6.06 -5.58 -15.24
C LEU A 50 -5.84 -4.32 -16.09
N GLY A 51 -5.38 -4.52 -17.32
CA GLY A 51 -5.06 -3.45 -18.27
C GLY A 51 -3.78 -2.65 -17.98
N ARG A 52 -3.01 -2.96 -16.93
CA ARG A 52 -1.79 -2.21 -16.55
C ARG A 52 -0.53 -3.06 -16.42
N GLY A 53 -0.67 -4.36 -16.16
CA GLY A 53 0.46 -5.29 -16.09
C GLY A 53 0.67 -5.86 -14.69
N ARG A 54 1.88 -6.37 -14.44
CA ARG A 54 2.18 -7.11 -13.22
C ARG A 54 2.71 -6.23 -12.09
N ALA A 55 2.49 -6.65 -10.85
CA ALA A 55 2.95 -5.97 -9.66
C ALA A 55 3.36 -6.95 -8.55
N ALA A 56 4.27 -6.52 -7.68
CA ALA A 56 4.68 -7.27 -6.50
C ALA A 56 3.71 -7.10 -5.33
N PHE A 57 3.12 -5.90 -5.21
CA PHE A 57 2.08 -5.55 -4.24
C PHE A 57 1.33 -4.31 -4.74
N ALA A 58 0.17 -4.02 -4.13
CA ALA A 58 -0.70 -2.93 -4.56
C ALA A 58 -1.20 -2.10 -3.38
N LEU A 59 -1.10 -0.78 -3.50
CA LEU A 59 -1.61 0.20 -2.55
C LEU A 59 -2.70 1.01 -3.26
N VAL A 60 -3.97 0.76 -2.90
CA VAL A 60 -5.13 1.49 -3.43
C VAL A 60 -5.57 2.51 -2.39
N ALA A 61 -5.66 3.78 -2.78
CA ALA A 61 -5.97 4.92 -1.93
C ALA A 61 -7.12 5.74 -2.51
N ASN A 62 -7.99 6.28 -1.66
CA ASN A 62 -9.00 7.29 -2.02
C ASN A 62 -8.67 8.68 -1.41
N GLY A 63 -7.53 8.81 -0.72
CA GLY A 63 -7.11 10.04 -0.07
C GLY A 63 -5.63 10.02 0.33
N ASP A 64 -5.10 11.21 0.66
CA ASP A 64 -3.74 11.43 1.16
C ASP A 64 -3.80 12.12 2.53
N PRO A 65 -3.03 11.67 3.54
CA PRO A 65 -2.07 10.55 3.50
C PRO A 65 -2.72 9.17 3.46
N TYR A 66 -2.02 8.22 2.86
CA TYR A 66 -2.47 6.83 2.74
C TYR A 66 -2.60 6.14 4.10
N SER A 67 -1.61 6.36 4.97
CA SER A 67 -1.58 5.84 6.33
C SER A 67 -0.59 6.63 7.18
N TYR A 68 -0.50 6.29 8.47
CA TYR A 68 0.45 6.85 9.42
C TYR A 68 1.27 5.75 10.07
N VAL A 69 2.57 5.96 10.12
CA VAL A 69 3.49 5.15 10.92
C VAL A 69 3.96 6.03 12.06
N GLY A 70 3.48 5.76 13.28
CA GLY A 70 3.64 6.67 14.41
C GLY A 70 3.17 8.09 14.07
N PRO A 71 4.00 9.14 14.26
CA PRO A 71 3.66 10.51 13.86
C PRO A 71 3.92 10.82 12.38
N LEU A 72 4.46 9.86 11.61
CA LEU A 72 4.97 10.08 10.27
C LEU A 72 3.89 9.73 9.21
N PRO A 73 3.40 10.71 8.43
CA PRO A 73 2.47 10.44 7.34
C PRO A 73 3.18 9.72 6.19
N ILE A 74 2.53 8.69 5.64
CA ILE A 74 2.99 7.99 4.43
C ILE A 74 2.22 8.53 3.23
N HIS A 75 2.96 9.11 2.29
CA HIS A 75 2.44 9.67 1.05
C HIS A 75 2.70 8.71 -0.10
N VAL A 76 1.69 7.91 -0.40
CA VAL A 76 1.74 6.94 -1.51
C VAL A 76 1.14 7.55 -2.77
N ALA A 77 0.02 8.26 -2.65
CA ALA A 77 -0.68 8.92 -3.74
C ALA A 77 -0.97 10.38 -3.35
N PRO A 78 0.01 11.30 -3.50
CA PRO A 78 -0.11 12.67 -2.98
C PRO A 78 -1.21 13.51 -3.66
N ASP A 79 -1.68 13.08 -4.83
CA ASP A 79 -2.76 13.71 -5.58
C ASP A 79 -4.13 13.09 -5.28
N ALA A 80 -4.20 12.02 -4.50
CA ALA A 80 -5.46 11.42 -4.07
C ALA A 80 -6.27 12.46 -3.28
N ARG A 81 -7.53 12.64 -3.66
CA ARG A 81 -8.52 13.47 -2.98
C ARG A 81 -9.78 12.65 -2.84
N PHE A 82 -10.48 12.78 -1.71
CA PHE A 82 -11.76 12.09 -1.47
C PHE A 82 -12.85 12.44 -2.49
N GLU A 83 -12.72 13.60 -3.17
CA GLU A 83 -13.63 14.05 -4.23
C GLU A 83 -13.34 13.42 -5.60
N LEU A 84 -12.18 12.79 -5.75
CA LEU A 84 -11.73 12.08 -6.94
C LEU A 84 -11.94 10.56 -6.78
N GLY A 85 -11.62 9.81 -7.83
CA GLY A 85 -11.63 8.35 -7.82
C GLY A 85 -10.49 7.72 -7.01
N LEU A 86 -10.19 6.47 -7.34
CA LEU A 86 -9.14 5.68 -6.73
C LEU A 86 -7.77 5.97 -7.35
N ASP A 87 -6.78 6.05 -6.48
CA ASP A 87 -5.38 6.07 -6.84
C ASP A 87 -4.75 4.71 -6.53
N LEU A 88 -3.90 4.21 -7.42
CA LEU A 88 -3.12 2.99 -7.20
C LEU A 88 -1.65 3.27 -7.36
N VAL A 89 -0.88 2.75 -6.40
CA VAL A 89 0.57 2.62 -6.51
C VAL A 89 0.93 1.15 -6.36
N ALA A 90 1.52 0.61 -7.41
CA ALA A 90 1.85 -0.81 -7.48
C ALA A 90 3.27 -1.01 -8.03
N PRO A 91 4.27 -1.18 -7.14
CA PRO A 91 5.62 -1.51 -7.56
C PRO A 91 5.67 -2.86 -8.26
N THR A 92 6.31 -2.91 -9.43
CA THR A 92 6.57 -4.16 -10.17
C THR A 92 7.61 -5.01 -9.46
N ARG A 93 8.55 -4.37 -8.76
CA ARG A 93 9.58 -5.03 -7.98
C ARG A 93 10.06 -4.16 -6.85
N LEU A 94 10.36 -4.77 -5.71
CA LEU A 94 11.02 -4.11 -4.59
C LEU A 94 12.24 -4.93 -4.19
N ARG A 95 13.45 -4.37 -4.38
CA ARG A 95 14.71 -5.00 -3.97
C ARG A 95 15.26 -4.33 -2.71
N MET A 96 15.97 -5.07 -1.88
CA MET A 96 16.63 -4.55 -0.66
C MET A 96 17.49 -3.31 -0.93
N ARG A 97 18.22 -3.30 -2.05
CA ARG A 97 19.04 -2.14 -2.48
C ARG A 97 18.23 -0.89 -2.87
N GLN A 98 16.94 -1.03 -3.15
CA GLN A 98 16.03 0.09 -3.42
C GLN A 98 15.33 0.58 -2.14
N PHE A 99 15.44 -0.16 -1.04
CA PHE A 99 14.71 0.10 0.20
C PHE A 99 14.88 1.53 0.74
N PRO A 100 16.10 2.10 0.87
CA PRO A 100 16.26 3.47 1.37
C PRO A 100 15.62 4.51 0.45
N ARG A 101 15.66 4.27 -0.87
CA ARG A 101 15.07 5.16 -1.87
C ARG A 101 13.54 5.10 -1.81
N VAL A 102 12.96 3.93 -1.58
CA VAL A 102 11.50 3.77 -1.41
C VAL A 102 11.04 4.43 -0.11
N LEU A 103 11.77 4.24 0.99
CA LEU A 103 11.46 4.90 2.25
C LEU A 103 11.53 6.42 2.10
N PHE A 104 12.58 6.95 1.49
CA PHE A 104 12.67 8.39 1.20
C PHE A 104 11.51 8.86 0.32
N TRP A 105 11.16 8.11 -0.73
CA TRP A 105 10.05 8.43 -1.61
C TRP A 105 8.72 8.49 -0.87
N LEU A 106 8.40 7.51 -0.01
CA LEU A 106 7.16 7.50 0.79
C LEU A 106 7.03 8.69 1.76
N LEU A 107 8.16 9.27 2.19
CA LEU A 107 8.20 10.37 3.15
C LEU A 107 8.26 11.75 2.48
N ALA A 108 8.80 11.84 1.26
CA ALA A 108 9.15 13.11 0.64
C ALA A 108 8.02 13.79 -0.16
N ARG A 109 6.74 13.33 -0.06
CA ARG A 109 5.63 13.77 -0.94
C ARG A 109 6.08 13.92 -2.40
N PRO A 110 6.50 12.83 -3.04
CA PRO A 110 7.19 12.90 -4.31
C PRO A 110 6.22 13.40 -5.38
N SER A 111 6.44 14.61 -5.88
CA SER A 111 5.66 15.17 -6.99
C SER A 111 5.90 14.33 -8.24
N HIS A 112 4.82 13.80 -8.85
CA HIS A 112 4.68 13.18 -10.19
C HIS A 112 5.92 12.54 -10.85
N THR A 113 6.87 12.03 -10.07
CA THR A 113 8.14 11.57 -10.61
C THR A 113 7.87 10.16 -11.08
N HIS A 114 7.61 10.01 -12.37
CA HIS A 114 7.34 8.72 -12.98
C HIS A 114 8.50 7.77 -12.67
N VAL A 115 8.24 6.78 -11.82
CA VAL A 115 9.23 5.79 -11.42
C VAL A 115 9.00 4.55 -12.30
N PRO A 116 9.96 4.14 -13.17
CA PRO A 116 9.71 3.09 -14.18
C PRO A 116 9.32 1.71 -13.64
N TRP A 117 9.53 1.46 -12.35
CA TRP A 117 9.20 0.20 -11.68
C TRP A 117 7.97 0.32 -10.77
N ILE A 118 7.20 1.40 -10.90
CA ILE A 118 5.95 1.63 -10.17
C ILE A 118 4.86 1.93 -11.19
N THR A 119 3.83 1.10 -11.19
CA THR A 119 2.58 1.40 -11.87
C THR A 119 1.80 2.39 -11.03
N HIS A 120 1.45 3.54 -11.62
CA HIS A 120 0.59 4.56 -11.03
C HIS A 120 -0.74 4.63 -11.77
N ILE A 121 -1.85 4.63 -11.04
CA ILE A 121 -3.18 5.00 -11.53
C ILE A 121 -3.67 6.14 -10.66
N HIS A 122 -4.31 7.13 -11.28
CA HIS A 122 -4.90 8.27 -10.59
C HIS A 122 -6.34 8.45 -11.08
N ASP A 123 -7.24 8.84 -10.17
CA ASP A 123 -8.64 9.18 -10.46
C ASP A 123 -9.39 8.09 -11.25
N ALA A 124 -9.21 6.83 -10.85
CA ALA A 124 -9.91 5.70 -11.46
C ALA A 124 -11.24 5.42 -10.78
N ASP A 125 -12.30 5.23 -11.56
CA ASP A 125 -13.59 4.78 -11.01
C ASP A 125 -13.52 3.32 -10.51
N GLU A 126 -12.61 2.52 -11.10
CA GLU A 126 -12.53 1.09 -10.86
C GLU A 126 -11.09 0.57 -10.99
N ILE A 127 -10.70 -0.35 -10.10
CA ILE A 127 -9.42 -1.07 -10.12
C ILE A 127 -9.66 -2.56 -9.84
N ARG A 128 -9.22 -3.41 -10.77
CA ARG A 128 -9.27 -4.88 -10.61
C ARG A 128 -7.87 -5.47 -10.55
N ILE A 129 -7.67 -6.35 -9.58
CA ILE A 129 -6.38 -7.00 -9.32
C ILE A 129 -6.62 -8.51 -9.18
N GLU A 130 -5.89 -9.30 -9.96
CA GLU A 130 -5.84 -10.76 -9.82
C GLU A 130 -4.54 -11.16 -9.12
N CYS A 131 -4.59 -12.22 -8.32
CA CYS A 131 -3.44 -12.74 -7.58
C CYS A 131 -3.06 -14.12 -8.11
N ASP A 132 -1.76 -14.40 -8.23
CA ASP A 132 -1.28 -15.73 -8.65
C ASP A 132 -1.58 -16.83 -7.60
N GLY A 133 -1.91 -16.43 -6.36
CA GLY A 133 -2.31 -17.31 -5.26
C GLY A 133 -2.91 -16.52 -4.08
N PRO A 134 -3.29 -17.19 -2.98
CA PRO A 134 -3.87 -16.54 -1.81
C PRO A 134 -2.97 -15.41 -1.31
N THR A 135 -3.51 -14.19 -1.33
CA THR A 135 -2.76 -12.96 -1.06
C THR A 135 -3.47 -12.16 0.02
N PRO A 136 -2.77 -11.69 1.06
CA PRO A 136 -3.39 -10.93 2.13
C PRO A 136 -3.94 -9.60 1.62
N LEU A 137 -5.15 -9.26 2.07
CA LEU A 137 -5.85 -8.01 1.81
C LEU A 137 -6.06 -7.26 3.11
N GLN A 138 -5.80 -5.95 3.09
CA GLN A 138 -6.14 -5.04 4.19
C GLN A 138 -6.88 -3.80 3.70
N VAL A 139 -7.77 -3.25 4.51
CA VAL A 139 -8.46 -1.97 4.28
C VAL A 139 -8.39 -1.15 5.58
N ASP A 140 -7.94 0.11 5.49
CA ASP A 140 -7.81 1.03 6.64
C ASP A 140 -7.08 0.46 7.88
N GLY A 141 -6.13 -0.45 7.66
CA GLY A 141 -5.38 -1.14 8.70
C GLY A 141 -6.09 -2.35 9.30
N GLU A 142 -7.28 -2.68 8.83
CA GLU A 142 -7.98 -3.92 9.15
C GLU A 142 -7.60 -5.01 8.14
N ASP A 143 -7.18 -6.16 8.66
CA ASP A 143 -6.89 -7.35 7.88
C ASP A 143 -8.19 -8.08 7.51
N LEU A 144 -8.44 -8.24 6.20
CA LEU A 144 -9.64 -8.88 5.66
C LEU A 144 -9.44 -10.34 5.26
N GLY A 145 -8.27 -10.92 5.55
CA GLY A 145 -7.94 -12.29 5.15
C GLY A 145 -7.21 -12.36 3.81
N ASP A 146 -7.13 -13.57 3.25
CA ASP A 146 -6.43 -13.84 2.00
C ASP A 146 -7.44 -13.94 0.84
N VAL A 147 -7.13 -13.28 -0.27
CA VAL A 147 -7.96 -13.23 -1.48
C VAL A 147 -7.18 -13.71 -2.70
N THR A 148 -7.89 -14.16 -3.73
CA THR A 148 -7.32 -14.48 -5.05
C THR A 148 -7.52 -13.37 -6.07
N ASP A 149 -8.43 -12.45 -5.78
CA ASP A 149 -8.77 -11.31 -6.60
C ASP A 149 -9.34 -10.20 -5.71
N ALA A 150 -9.24 -8.96 -6.17
CA ALA A 150 -9.81 -7.81 -5.50
C ALA A 150 -10.36 -6.81 -6.52
N HIS A 151 -11.54 -6.30 -6.22
CA HIS A 151 -12.24 -5.31 -7.01
C HIS A 151 -12.52 -4.08 -6.17
N PHE A 152 -11.96 -2.96 -6.57
CA PHE A 152 -12.13 -1.67 -5.91
C PHE A 152 -12.92 -0.76 -6.83
N GLU A 153 -14.01 -0.19 -6.31
CA GLU A 153 -14.83 0.79 -7.01
C GLU A 153 -14.94 2.05 -6.16
N THR A 154 -14.96 3.22 -6.80
CA THR A 154 -15.33 4.48 -6.16
C THR A 154 -16.84 4.64 -6.20
N GLU A 155 -17.47 4.77 -5.03
CA GLU A 155 -18.83 5.30 -4.93
C GLU A 155 -18.80 6.81 -4.66
N ARG A 156 -19.06 7.61 -5.70
CA ARG A 156 -19.08 9.07 -5.58
C ARG A 156 -20.31 9.51 -4.77
N GLY A 157 -20.08 10.26 -3.67
CA GLY A 157 -21.15 10.94 -2.90
C GLY A 157 -21.69 10.20 -1.67
N VAL A 158 -21.00 9.18 -1.16
CA VAL A 158 -21.51 8.36 -0.03
C VAL A 158 -21.20 8.94 1.36
N LEU A 159 -20.25 9.87 1.47
CA LEU A 159 -19.86 10.47 2.76
C LEU A 159 -20.11 11.98 2.77
N ASN A 160 -21.16 12.40 3.47
CA ASN A 160 -21.30 13.78 3.94
C ASN A 160 -20.35 14.00 5.12
N VAL A 161 -19.16 14.53 4.86
CA VAL A 161 -18.24 14.95 5.93
C VAL A 161 -18.72 16.29 6.49
N LEU A 162 -19.24 16.29 7.71
CA LEU A 162 -19.49 17.51 8.48
C LEU A 162 -18.14 18.09 8.91
N VAL A 163 -17.70 19.14 8.23
CA VAL A 163 -16.59 19.99 8.69
C VAL A 163 -17.20 21.13 9.50
N GLY A 164 -16.96 21.15 10.81
CA GLY A 164 -17.38 22.19 11.74
C GLY A 164 -16.20 23.05 12.19
#